data_AF-A0A246U037-F1
#
_entry.id   AF-A0A246U037-F1
#
_cell.length_a   1.000
_cell.length_b   1.000
_cell.length_c   1.000
_cell.angle_alpha   90.00
_cell.angle_beta   90.00
_cell.angle_gamma   90.00
#
_symmetry.space_group_name_H-M   'P 1'
#
loop_
_entity.id
_entity.type
_entity.pdbx_description
1 polymer ?
#
loop_
_entity_poly.entity_id
_entity_poly.type
_entity_poly.pdbx_seq_one_letter_code
_entity_poly.pdbx_strand_id
1 'polypeptide(L)'
;MLYFRGLHQDERPVPDTIARMPELWDAIGWQAMRSHVRTLVPFALAVYDDVCEELEEEGFTFDFDFAPAFVETLCWSEDAAFREGEPGELRENVMEAVRRHRQDVVARHRPSSGRASCHVDR
;
A
#
# COMPACT_ATOMS: atom_id res chain seq x y z
N MET A 1 -2.09 8.33 -7.07
CA MET A 1 -1.09 9.29 -6.50
C MET A 1 -1.55 9.98 -5.22
N LEU A 2 -2.85 10.22 -4.98
CA LEU A 2 -3.28 10.87 -3.72
C LEU A 2 -3.05 10.00 -2.47
N TYR A 3 -3.19 8.67 -2.58
CA TYR A 3 -2.88 7.73 -1.49
C TYR A 3 -1.41 7.83 -1.03
N PHE A 4 -0.45 7.74 -1.95
CA PHE A 4 0.98 7.85 -1.63
C PHE A 4 1.39 9.21 -1.07
N ARG A 5 0.72 10.29 -1.50
CA ARG A 5 0.94 11.61 -0.93
C ARG A 5 0.44 11.70 0.53
N GLY A 6 -0.63 10.98 0.87
CA GLY A 6 -1.09 10.80 2.25
C GLY A 6 -0.11 10.00 3.11
N LEU A 7 0.46 8.90 2.58
CA LEU A 7 1.49 8.11 3.27
C LEU A 7 2.69 8.96 3.72
N HIS A 8 3.12 9.90 2.87
CA HIS A 8 4.20 10.85 3.19
C HIS A 8 3.80 11.96 4.17
N GLN A 9 2.52 12.31 4.25
CA GLN A 9 2.02 13.32 5.19
C GLN A 9 1.74 12.75 6.59
N ASP A 10 1.50 11.44 6.69
CA ASP A 10 1.14 10.76 7.93
C ASP A 10 2.35 10.09 8.64
N GLU A 11 3.60 10.50 8.36
CA GLU A 11 4.83 9.92 8.94
C GLU A 11 4.87 8.39 8.87
N ARG A 12 4.25 7.78 7.85
CA ARG A 12 4.29 6.33 7.67
C ARG A 12 5.67 5.96 7.10
N PRO A 13 6.38 4.96 7.66
CA PRO A 13 7.52 4.40 6.95
C PRO A 13 6.98 3.84 5.63
N VAL A 14 7.40 4.48 4.54
CA VAL A 14 7.09 4.01 3.19
C VAL A 14 7.88 2.72 3.01
N PRO A 15 7.23 1.60 2.68
CA PRO A 15 7.93 0.34 2.42
C PRO A 15 9.08 0.55 1.44
N ASP A 16 10.23 -0.09 1.67
CA ASP A 16 11.45 0.13 0.86
C ASP A 16 11.20 -0.11 -0.64
N THR A 17 10.27 -1.02 -0.97
CA THR A 17 9.82 -1.27 -2.36
C THR A 17 9.17 -0.04 -3.00
N ILE A 18 8.35 0.71 -2.24
CA ILE A 18 7.71 1.95 -2.69
C ILE A 18 8.69 3.12 -2.65
N ALA A 19 9.65 3.13 -1.71
CA ALA A 19 10.65 4.20 -1.59
C ALA A 19 11.52 4.37 -2.84
N ARG A 20 11.69 3.30 -3.64
CA ARG A 20 12.40 3.35 -4.93
C ARG A 20 11.56 3.88 -6.08
N MET A 21 10.24 3.91 -5.96
CA MET A 21 9.33 4.37 -7.02
C MET A 21 9.53 5.87 -7.36
N PRO A 22 9.71 6.79 -6.39
CA PRO A 22 10.08 8.18 -6.67
C PRO A 22 11.43 8.32 -7.39
N GLU A 23 12.46 7.57 -6.98
CA GLU A 23 13.78 7.60 -7.63
C GLU A 23 13.68 7.13 -9.10
N LEU A 24 12.92 6.06 -9.32
CA LEU A 24 12.64 5.54 -10.64
C LEU A 24 11.87 6.58 -11.49
N TRP A 25 10.87 7.24 -10.90
CA TRP A 25 10.10 8.29 -11.55
C TRP A 25 10.97 9.44 -12.04
N ASP A 26 11.90 9.89 -11.20
CA ASP A 26 12.84 10.96 -11.53
C ASP A 26 13.82 10.53 -12.63
N ALA A 27 14.21 9.26 -12.67
CA ALA A 27 15.13 8.71 -13.67
C ALA A 27 14.50 8.54 -15.06
N ILE A 28 13.30 7.93 -15.15
CA ILE A 28 12.69 7.54 -16.44
C ILE A 28 11.60 8.52 -16.91
N GLY A 29 11.14 9.39 -16.01
CA GLY A 29 10.10 10.37 -16.28
C GLY A 29 8.67 9.80 -16.35
N TRP A 30 7.70 10.73 -16.30
CA TRP A 30 6.25 10.44 -16.24
C TRP A 30 5.73 9.50 -17.32
N GLN A 31 6.18 9.66 -18.57
CA GLN A 31 5.63 8.90 -19.69
C GLN A 31 6.05 7.42 -19.64
N ALA A 32 7.32 7.16 -19.36
CA ALA A 32 7.82 5.79 -19.21
C ALA A 32 7.21 5.12 -17.99
N MET A 33 7.15 5.80 -16.84
CA MET A 33 6.48 5.27 -15.65
C MET A 33 5.01 4.90 -15.92
N ARG A 34 4.26 5.74 -16.63
CA ARG A 34 2.88 5.40 -17.02
C ARG A 34 2.79 4.17 -17.89
N SER A 35 3.78 3.95 -18.75
CA SER A 35 3.85 2.74 -19.57
C SER A 35 4.06 1.52 -18.69
N HIS A 36 5.02 1.54 -17.77
CA HIS A 36 5.27 0.44 -16.85
C HIS A 36 4.06 0.14 -15.94
N VAL A 37 3.43 1.17 -15.36
CA VAL A 37 2.24 0.97 -14.52
C VAL A 37 1.09 0.38 -15.34
N ARG A 38 0.91 0.80 -16.61
CA ARG A 38 -0.11 0.21 -17.49
C ARG A 38 0.12 -1.26 -17.76
N THR A 39 1.37 -1.70 -17.90
CA THR A 39 1.67 -3.13 -18.11
C THR A 39 1.30 -4.00 -16.90
N LEU A 40 1.17 -3.41 -15.71
CA LEU A 40 0.78 -4.12 -14.49
C LEU A 40 -0.73 -4.26 -14.33
N VAL A 41 -1.55 -3.49 -15.05
CA VAL A 41 -3.01 -3.48 -14.85
C VAL A 41 -3.64 -4.87 -15.04
N PRO A 42 -3.35 -5.63 -16.13
CA PRO A 42 -3.93 -6.97 -16.28
C PRO A 42 -3.53 -7.90 -15.14
N PHE A 43 -2.31 -7.72 -14.63
CA PHE A 43 -1.80 -8.53 -13.53
C PHE A 43 -2.47 -8.17 -12.20
N ALA A 44 -2.64 -6.88 -11.91
CA ALA A 44 -3.36 -6.41 -10.73
C ALA A 44 -4.82 -6.90 -10.72
N LEU A 45 -5.49 -6.91 -11.89
CA LEU A 45 -6.85 -7.42 -12.01
C LEU A 45 -6.94 -8.92 -11.75
N ALA A 46 -5.99 -9.71 -12.26
CA ALA A 46 -5.96 -11.14 -12.00
C ALA A 46 -5.78 -11.44 -10.51
N VAL A 47 -4.87 -10.75 -9.83
CA VAL A 47 -4.68 -10.91 -8.38
C VAL A 47 -5.91 -10.43 -7.62
N TYR A 48 -6.55 -9.33 -8.04
CA TYR A 48 -7.78 -8.85 -7.41
C TYR A 48 -8.90 -9.88 -7.52
N ASP A 49 -9.10 -10.48 -8.69
CA ASP A 49 -10.13 -11.52 -8.89
C ASP A 49 -9.91 -12.71 -7.95
N ASP A 50 -8.65 -13.03 -7.61
CA ASP A 50 -8.32 -14.12 -6.67
C ASP A 50 -8.57 -13.78 -5.19
N VAL A 51 -8.67 -12.49 -4.83
CA VAL A 51 -8.82 -12.03 -3.43
C VAL A 51 -10.08 -11.22 -3.16
N CYS A 52 -10.86 -10.87 -4.18
CA CYS A 52 -11.96 -9.90 -4.05
C CYS A 52 -13.02 -10.36 -3.04
N GLU A 53 -13.37 -11.65 -3.03
CA GLU A 53 -14.33 -12.21 -2.07
C GLU A 53 -13.82 -12.05 -0.62
N GLU A 54 -12.56 -12.38 -0.36
CA GLU A 54 -11.91 -12.26 0.96
C GLU A 54 -11.81 -10.79 1.39
N LEU A 55 -11.52 -9.88 0.46
CA LEU A 55 -11.51 -8.44 0.71
C LEU A 55 -12.90 -7.93 1.09
N GLU A 56 -13.94 -8.32 0.36
CA GLU A 56 -15.31 -7.91 0.64
C GLU A 56 -15.81 -8.43 1.98
N GLU A 57 -15.51 -9.70 2.32
CA GLU A 57 -15.84 -10.31 3.60
C GLU A 57 -15.20 -9.58 4.79
N GLU A 58 -13.93 -9.18 4.66
CA GLU A 58 -13.22 -8.43 5.70
C GLU A 58 -13.53 -6.91 5.65
N GLY A 59 -14.30 -6.45 4.67
CA GLY A 59 -14.69 -5.05 4.50
C GLY A 59 -13.55 -4.14 4.03
N PHE A 60 -12.62 -4.69 3.25
CA PHE A 60 -11.58 -3.95 2.54
C PHE A 60 -12.06 -3.45 1.18
N THR A 61 -11.38 -2.42 0.68
CA THR A 61 -11.72 -1.75 -0.57
C THR A 61 -10.59 -1.84 -1.59
N PHE A 62 -10.96 -1.80 -2.86
CA PHE A 62 -9.98 -1.82 -3.95
C PHE A 62 -8.98 -0.64 -3.85
N ASP A 63 -9.48 0.58 -3.74
CA ASP A 63 -8.65 1.79 -3.87
C ASP A 63 -7.79 2.09 -2.65
N PHE A 64 -8.25 1.75 -1.43
CA PHE A 64 -7.58 2.13 -0.19
C PHE A 64 -6.80 1.01 0.47
N ASP A 65 -7.14 -0.24 0.18
CA ASP A 65 -6.52 -1.41 0.81
C ASP A 65 -5.75 -2.23 -0.23
N PHE A 66 -6.44 -2.73 -1.27
CA PHE A 66 -5.84 -3.62 -2.25
C PHE A 66 -4.78 -2.94 -3.12
N ALA A 67 -5.12 -1.86 -3.84
CA ALA A 67 -4.22 -1.26 -4.81
C ALA A 67 -2.89 -0.77 -4.19
N PRO A 68 -2.89 -0.18 -2.98
CA PRO A 68 -1.65 0.13 -2.27
C PRO A 68 -0.85 -1.11 -1.85
N ALA A 69 -1.51 -2.13 -1.30
CA ALA A 69 -0.87 -3.38 -0.90
C ALA A 69 -0.25 -4.12 -2.10
N PHE A 70 -0.97 -4.19 -3.22
CA PHE A 70 -0.47 -4.75 -4.47
C PHE A 70 0.81 -4.04 -4.93
N VAL A 71 0.80 -2.71 -4.96
CA VAL A 71 1.99 -1.91 -5.34
C VAL A 71 3.17 -2.13 -4.40
N GLU A 72 2.92 -2.32 -3.09
CA GLU A 72 3.95 -2.62 -2.09
C GLU A 72 4.62 -3.98 -2.32
N THR A 73 3.87 -4.98 -2.76
CA THR A 73 4.36 -6.34 -3.02
C THR A 73 5.18 -6.49 -4.30
N LEU A 74 5.28 -5.43 -5.11
CA LEU A 74 6.08 -5.45 -6.33
C LEU A 74 7.53 -5.02 -6.08
N CYS A 75 8.46 -5.69 -6.74
CA CYS A 75 9.82 -5.22 -6.90
C CYS A 75 9.90 -4.25 -8.08
N TRP A 76 10.59 -3.13 -7.89
CA TRP A 76 10.76 -2.10 -8.91
C TRP A 76 12.20 -2.10 -9.43
N SER A 77 12.37 -2.21 -10.74
CA SER A 77 13.64 -1.98 -11.45
C SER A 77 13.49 -0.84 -12.48
N GLU A 78 14.62 -0.42 -13.05
CA GLU A 78 14.67 0.60 -14.11
C GLU A 78 13.79 0.26 -15.32
N ASP A 79 13.65 -1.03 -15.62
CA ASP A 79 12.96 -1.52 -16.81
C ASP A 79 11.51 -1.99 -16.56
N ALA A 80 11.18 -2.40 -15.32
CA ALA A 80 9.85 -2.94 -15.01
C ALA A 80 9.57 -3.03 -13.51
N ALA A 81 8.29 -3.11 -13.16
CA ALA A 81 7.89 -3.73 -11.90
C ALA A 81 7.60 -5.21 -12.12
N PHE A 82 8.04 -6.06 -11.20
CA PHE A 82 7.84 -7.51 -11.28
C PHE A 82 7.49 -8.07 -9.89
N ARG A 83 6.87 -9.25 -9.88
CA ARG A 83 6.57 -9.98 -8.66
C ARG A 83 7.81 -10.72 -8.16
N GLU A 84 8.00 -10.77 -6.85
CA GLU A 84 8.94 -11.69 -6.23
C GLU A 84 8.20 -13.02 -5.92
N GLY A 85 8.83 -14.16 -6.13
CA GLY A 85 8.28 -15.47 -5.75
C GLY A 85 7.30 -16.12 -6.73
N GLU A 86 6.53 -17.11 -6.27
CA GLU A 86 5.51 -17.88 -7.01
C GLU A 86 4.12 -17.20 -7.00
N PRO A 87 3.19 -17.50 -7.94
CA PRO A 87 1.93 -16.77 -8.05
C PRO A 87 1.06 -16.86 -6.79
N GLY A 88 1.09 -18.01 -6.09
CA GLY A 88 0.38 -18.19 -4.83
C GLY A 88 0.97 -17.37 -3.68
N GLU A 89 2.29 -17.15 -3.68
CA GLU A 89 2.98 -16.35 -2.66
C GLU A 89 2.58 -14.87 -2.80
N LEU A 90 2.33 -14.39 -4.01
CA LEU A 90 1.88 -13.01 -4.22
C LEU A 90 0.51 -12.75 -3.60
N ARG A 91 -0.45 -13.67 -3.74
CA ARG A 91 -1.78 -13.55 -3.11
C ARG A 91 -1.64 -13.37 -1.60
N GLU A 92 -0.87 -14.25 -0.97
CA GLU A 92 -0.64 -14.23 0.47
C GLU A 92 0.04 -12.93 0.90
N ASN A 93 1.07 -12.51 0.17
CA ASN A 93 1.79 -11.26 0.42
C ASN A 93 0.87 -10.02 0.30
N VAL A 94 -0.03 -10.00 -0.68
CA VAL A 94 -1.00 -8.91 -0.87
C VAL A 94 -1.97 -8.86 0.29
N MET A 95 -2.54 -9.99 0.71
CA MET A 95 -3.46 -10.03 1.85
C MET A 95 -2.77 -9.69 3.17
N GLU A 96 -1.51 -10.08 3.35
CA GLU A 96 -0.72 -9.67 4.51
C GLU A 96 -0.51 -8.14 4.52
N ALA A 97 -0.16 -7.55 3.38
CA ALA A 97 0.00 -6.11 3.24
C ALA A 97 -1.32 -5.36 3.48
N VAL A 98 -2.45 -5.84 2.95
CA VAL A 98 -3.79 -5.28 3.22
C VAL A 98 -4.08 -5.26 4.73
N ARG A 99 -3.89 -6.38 5.43
CA ARG A 99 -4.15 -6.47 6.88
C ARG A 99 -3.21 -5.56 7.67
N ARG A 100 -1.94 -5.50 7.30
CA ARG A 100 -0.94 -4.60 7.89
C ARG A 100 -1.38 -3.13 7.78
N HIS A 101 -1.84 -2.72 6.60
CA HIS A 101 -2.30 -1.34 6.38
C HIS A 101 -3.43 -0.94 7.32
N ARG A 102 -4.41 -1.83 7.53
CA ARG A 102 -5.51 -1.56 8.45
C ARG A 102 -5.09 -1.58 9.92
N GLN A 103 -4.17 -2.47 10.31
CA GLN A 103 -3.62 -2.48 11.66
C GLN A 103 -2.89 -1.15 11.97
N ASP A 104 -2.12 -0.64 11.03
CA ASP A 104 -1.44 0.65 11.17
C ASP A 104 -2.44 1.80 11.37
N VAL A 105 -3.50 1.85 10.56
CA VAL A 105 -4.57 2.85 10.66
C VAL A 105 -5.26 2.76 12.03
N VAL A 106 -5.63 1.55 12.47
CA VAL A 106 -6.27 1.32 13.78
C VAL A 106 -5.35 1.70 14.94
N ALA A 107 -4.06 1.36 14.88
CA ALA A 107 -3.09 1.68 15.93
C ALA A 107 -2.94 3.20 16.12
N ARG A 108 -3.00 3.98 15.04
CA ARG A 108 -2.87 5.44 15.06
C ARG A 108 -4.13 6.16 15.51
N HIS A 109 -5.30 5.61 15.19
CA HIS A 109 -6.58 6.15 15.66
C HIS A 109 -6.99 5.63 17.05
N ARG A 110 -6.16 4.78 17.68
CA ARG A 110 -6.36 4.42 19.08
C ARG A 110 -6.20 5.69 19.92
N PRO A 111 -7.26 6.18 20.60
CA PRO A 111 -7.13 7.34 21.46
C PRO A 111 -6.04 7.06 22.48
N SER A 112 -5.10 8.00 22.67
CA SER A 112 -4.13 7.87 23.75
C SER A 112 -4.89 7.83 25.07
N SER A 113 -4.99 6.65 25.67
CA SER A 113 -5.54 6.50 27.01
C SER A 113 -4.58 7.14 28.02
N GLY A 114 -4.73 8.44 28.28
CA GLY A 114 -3.99 9.20 29.30
C GLY A 114 -3.63 10.59 28.78
N ARG A 115 -3.98 11.71 29.43
CA ARG A 115 -4.10 11.95 30.87
C ARG A 115 -5.00 13.20 31.05
N ALA A 116 -6.25 13.02 31.47
CA ALA A 116 -7.04 14.12 32.01
C ALA A 116 -6.51 14.41 33.43
N SER A 117 -5.47 15.23 33.54
CA SER A 117 -5.11 15.86 34.81
C SER A 117 -5.98 17.09 34.97
N CYS A 118 -7.16 16.92 35.57
CA CYS A 118 -8.00 18.02 36.02
C CYS A 118 -7.31 18.71 37.20
N HIS A 119 -6.41 19.67 36.94
CA HIS A 119 -6.06 20.65 37.96
C HIS A 119 -7.09 21.78 37.89
N VAL A 120 -8.01 21.76 38.85
CA VAL A 120 -8.86 22.90 39.18
C VAL A 120 -8.09 23.69 40.24
N ASP A 121 -7.46 24.80 39.84
CA ASP A 121 -6.96 25.78 40.80
C ASP A 121 -8.15 26.58 41.37
N ARG A 122 -8.18 26.72 42.69
CA ARG A 122 -9.12 27.54 43.44
C ARG A 122 -8.36 28.43 44.40
#